data_AF-A0A504TXY3-F1
#
_entry.id   AF-A0A504TXY3-F1
#
_cell.length_a   1.000
_cell.length_b   1.000
_cell.length_c   1.000
_cell.angle_alpha   90.00
_cell.angle_beta   90.00
_cell.angle_gamma   90.00
#
_symmetry.space_group_name_H-M   'P 1'
#
loop_
_entity.id
_entity.type
_entity.pdbx_description
1 polymer ?
#
loop_
_entity_poly.entity_id
_entity_poly.type
_entity_poly.pdbx_seq_one_letter_code
_entity_poly.pdbx_strand_id
1 'polypeptide(L)'
;MTDHNKPVTVRVGAVKQRAVMIELDGYQIEYPHTPFEVWAVMLTRGDDEGLIESLHATEARAIDHAKGLEAEAKRLGETIQ
;
A
#
# COMPACT_ATOMS: atom_id res chain seq x y z
N MET A 1 12.80 17.07 -4.31
CA MET A 1 12.06 17.30 -5.56
C MET A 1 11.57 15.95 -6.02
N THR A 2 10.26 15.72 -6.00
CA THR A 2 9.67 14.47 -6.50
C THR A 2 9.77 14.49 -8.02
N ASP A 3 10.43 13.50 -8.60
CA ASP A 3 10.60 13.44 -10.05
C ASP A 3 9.28 12.95 -10.68
N HIS A 4 8.44 13.91 -11.09
CA HIS A 4 7.11 13.64 -11.65
C HIS A 4 7.16 12.93 -13.02
N ASN A 5 8.36 12.69 -13.57
CA ASN A 5 8.54 11.99 -14.84
C ASN A 5 8.53 10.46 -14.72
N LYS A 6 8.62 9.90 -13.51
CA LYS A 6 8.56 8.44 -13.30
C LYS A 6 7.10 7.96 -13.29
N PRO A 7 6.78 6.84 -13.96
CA PRO A 7 5.43 6.29 -13.96
C PRO A 7 5.05 5.83 -12.55
N VAL A 8 3.77 5.99 -12.21
CA VAL A 8 3.18 5.46 -10.99
C VAL A 8 2.42 4.19 -11.32
N THR A 9 2.65 3.14 -10.55
CA THR A 9 1.86 1.90 -10.62
C THR A 9 1.14 1.71 -9.31
N VAL A 10 -0.17 1.49 -9.40
CA VAL A 10 -1.03 1.14 -8.27
C VAL A 10 -1.35 -0.34 -8.35
N ARG A 11 -1.11 -1.09 -7.28
CA ARG A 11 -1.40 -2.53 -7.23
C ARG A 11 -2.27 -2.85 -6.03
N VAL A 12 -3.18 -3.80 -6.22
CA VAL A 12 -3.99 -4.38 -5.15
C VAL A 12 -3.62 -5.84 -5.00
N GLY A 13 -3.40 -6.29 -3.76
CA GLY A 13 -3.05 -7.68 -3.50
C GLY A 13 -3.46 -8.14 -2.10
N ALA A 14 -3.77 -9.43 -2.00
CA ALA A 14 -3.99 -10.08 -0.73
C ALA A 14 -2.66 -10.29 0.00
N VAL A 15 -2.60 -9.91 1.27
CA VAL A 15 -1.46 -10.08 2.16
C VAL A 15 -1.91 -10.90 3.35
N LYS A 16 -1.19 -11.99 3.61
CA LYS A 16 -1.42 -12.82 4.79
C LYS A 16 -0.68 -12.23 5.98
N GLN A 17 -1.42 -11.60 6.89
CA GLN A 17 -0.86 -11.06 8.12
C GLN A 17 -0.85 -12.13 9.20
N ARG A 18 0.29 -12.30 9.88
CA ARG A 18 0.49 -13.32 10.93
C ARG A 18 0.93 -12.76 12.28
N ALA A 19 1.41 -11.52 12.28
CA ALA A 19 1.88 -10.84 13.47
C ALA A 19 1.76 -9.32 13.27
N VAL A 20 1.77 -8.58 14.38
CA VAL A 20 1.98 -7.13 14.42
C VAL A 20 3.27 -6.83 15.16
N MET A 21 4.05 -5.88 14.67
CA MET A 21 5.19 -5.32 15.40
C MET A 21 4.70 -4.11 16.20
N ILE A 22 4.90 -4.14 17.51
CA ILE A 22 4.55 -3.04 18.40
C ILE A 22 5.86 -2.48 18.97
N GLU A 23 6.07 -1.18 18.83
CA GLU A 23 7.17 -0.47 19.47
C GLU A 23 6.67 0.19 20.77
N LEU A 24 7.25 -0.22 21.90
CA LEU A 24 6.94 0.31 23.23
C LEU A 24 8.26 0.63 23.95
N ASP A 25 8.45 1.90 24.33
CA ASP A 25 9.63 2.37 25.07
C ASP A 25 10.98 1.96 24.45
N GLY A 26 11.06 1.93 23.11
CA GLY A 26 12.26 1.53 22.36
C GLY A 26 12.46 0.02 22.22
N TYR A 27 11.53 -0.79 22.72
CA TYR A 27 11.50 -2.24 22.50
C TYR A 27 10.54 -2.59 21.37
N GLN A 28 11.01 -3.44 20.45
CA GLN A 28 10.17 -4.02 19.41
C GLN A 28 9.67 -5.39 19.86
N ILE A 29 8.34 -5.52 19.97
CA ILE A 29 7.67 -6.75 20.36
C ILE A 29 6.87 -7.25 19.16
N GLU A 30 7.18 -8.47 18.70
CA GLU A 30 6.35 -9.18 17.73
C GLU A 30 5.20 -9.86 18.47
N TYR A 31 3.96 -9.43 18.19
CA TYR A 31 2.77 -10.06 18.73
C TYR A 31 2.10 -10.94 17.65
N PRO A 32 2.27 -12.27 17.71
CA PRO A 32 1.64 -13.17 16.77
C PRO A 32 0.13 -13.23 17.01
N HIS A 33 -0.63 -13.41 15.94
CA HIS A 33 -2.07 -13.59 16.00
C HIS A 33 -2.52 -14.66 15.02
N THR A 34 -3.77 -15.11 15.13
CA THR A 34 -4.38 -15.99 14.13
C THR A 34 -4.22 -15.35 12.75
N PRO A 35 -3.63 -16.04 11.75
CA PRO A 35 -3.43 -15.44 10.45
C PRO A 35 -4.75 -15.02 9.83
N PHE A 36 -4.81 -13.80 9.30
CA PHE A 36 -5.93 -13.33 8.52
C PHE A 36 -5.43 -12.66 7.25
N GLU A 37 -6.30 -12.65 6.25
CA GLU A 37 -6.04 -12.01 4.97
C GLU A 37 -6.50 -10.56 5.03
N VAL A 38 -5.62 -9.65 4.61
CA VAL A 38 -5.94 -8.25 4.35
C VAL A 38 -5.64 -7.93 2.90
N TRP A 39 -6.25 -6.88 2.39
CA TRP A 39 -6.03 -6.41 1.03
C TRP A 39 -5.22 -5.13 1.07
N ALA A 40 -4.00 -5.20 0.56
CA ALA A 40 -3.07 -4.08 0.52
C ALA A 40 -3.18 -3.33 -0.80
N VAL A 41 -3.09 -2.00 -0.72
CA VAL A 41 -2.82 -1.15 -1.88
C VAL A 41 -1.36 -0.73 -1.82
N MET A 42 -0.63 -0.99 -2.91
CA MET A 42 0.78 -0.66 -3.03
C MET A 42 0.97 0.39 -4.11
N LEU A 43 1.81 1.37 -3.81
CA LEU A 43 2.20 2.42 -4.74
C LEU A 43 3.70 2.30 -5.04
N THR A 44 4.05 2.23 -6.33
CA THR A 44 5.43 2.26 -6.81
C THR A 44 5.61 3.42 -7.79
N ARG A 45 6.74 4.13 -7.72
CA ARG A 45 7.10 5.21 -8.64
C ARG A 45 8.39 4.85 -9.38
N GLY A 46 8.30 4.49 -10.65
CA GLY A 46 9.41 3.90 -11.40
C GLY A 46 9.98 2.66 -10.71
N ASP A 47 11.30 2.61 -10.54
CA ASP A 47 12.00 1.49 -9.90
C ASP A 47 12.12 1.62 -8.37
N ASP A 48 11.41 2.58 -7.76
CA ASP A 48 11.46 2.80 -6.32
C ASP A 48 10.78 1.65 -5.56
N GLU A 49 11.25 1.35 -4.33
CA GLU A 49 10.64 0.32 -3.47
C GLU A 49 9.15 0.61 -3.25
N GLY A 50 8.33 -0.43 -3.38
CA GLY A 50 6.88 -0.32 -3.23
C GLY A 50 6.50 -0.03 -1.79
N LEU A 51 5.80 1.09 -1.58
CA LEU A 51 5.23 1.42 -0.28
C LEU A 51 3.84 0.77 -0.20
N ILE A 52 3.58 0.02 0.87
CA ILE A 52 2.19 -0.30 1.25
C ILE A 52 1.57 1.03 1.70
N GLU A 53 0.64 1.54 0.90
CA GLU A 53 -0.04 2.80 1.16
C GLU A 53 -1.18 2.58 2.16
N SER A 54 -1.95 1.48 1.99
CA SER A 54 -3.06 1.16 2.88
C SER A 54 -3.31 -0.36 3.00
N LEU A 55 -4.00 -0.74 4.08
CA LEU A 55 -4.52 -2.08 4.31
C LEU A 55 -6.04 -2.03 4.51
N HIS A 56 -6.75 -2.99 3.91
CA HIS A 56 -8.21 -3.07 3.95
C HIS A 56 -8.68 -4.47 4.34
N ALA A 57 -9.84 -4.53 5.00
CA ALA A 57 -10.46 -5.80 5.38
C ALA A 57 -11.05 -6.57 4.19
N THR A 58 -11.32 -5.91 3.04
CA THR A 58 -11.94 -6.55 1.87
C THR A 58 -11.31 -6.06 0.57
N GLU A 59 -11.30 -6.93 -0.44
CA GLU A 59 -10.82 -6.63 -1.80
C GLU A 59 -11.53 -5.41 -2.40
N ALA A 60 -12.87 -5.38 -2.31
CA ALA A 60 -13.67 -4.31 -2.90
C ALA A 60 -13.28 -2.92 -2.35
N ARG A 61 -12.96 -2.83 -1.06
CA ARG A 61 -12.49 -1.57 -0.45
C ARG A 61 -11.09 -1.19 -0.90
N ALA A 62 -10.19 -2.16 -1.07
CA ALA A 62 -8.86 -1.91 -1.59
C ALA A 62 -8.90 -1.46 -3.07
N ILE A 63 -9.76 -2.07 -3.89
CA ILE A 63 -9.98 -1.66 -5.28
C ILE A 63 -10.56 -0.24 -5.37
N ASP A 64 -11.55 0.08 -4.53
CA ASP A 64 -12.13 1.42 -4.50
C ASP A 64 -11.08 2.48 -4.13
N HIS A 65 -10.24 2.18 -3.13
CA HIS A 65 -9.14 3.07 -2.76
C HIS A 65 -8.11 3.22 -3.90
N ALA A 66 -7.70 2.12 -4.52
CA ALA A 66 -6.76 2.12 -5.64
C ALA A 66 -7.25 2.99 -6.81
N LYS A 67 -8.55 2.91 -7.16
CA LYS A 67 -9.17 3.78 -8.18
C LYS A 67 -9.11 5.25 -7.80
N GLY A 68 -9.30 5.57 -6.51
CA GLY A 68 -9.14 6.92 -5.98
C GLY A 68 -7.71 7.45 -6.16
N LEU A 69 -6.71 6.63 -5.84
CA LEU A 69 -5.29 6.96 -6.02
C LEU A 69 -4.93 7.14 -7.50
N GLU A 70 -5.41 6.28 -8.38
CA GLU A 70 -5.21 6.42 -9.82
C GLU A 70 -5.82 7.73 -10.35
N ALA A 71 -7.01 8.10 -9.88
CA ALA A 71 -7.67 9.35 -10.27
C ALA A 71 -6.88 10.57 -9.77
N GLU A 72 -6.37 10.51 -8.55
CA GLU A 72 -5.55 11.57 -7.97
C GLU A 72 -4.22 11.74 -8.70
N ALA A 73 -3.52 10.63 -8.99
CA ALA A 73 -2.27 10.65 -9.75
C ALA A 73 -2.48 11.23 -11.17
N LYS A 74 -3.57 10.86 -11.85
CA LYS A 74 -3.96 11.49 -13.12
C LYS A 74 -4.22 13.00 -12.98
N ARG A 75 -4.90 13.43 -11.92
CA ARG A 75 -5.17 14.85 -11.64
C ARG A 75 -3.87 15.64 -11.44
N LEU A 76 -2.85 15.02 -10.86
CA LEU A 76 -1.52 15.59 -10.66
C LEU A 76 -0.63 15.54 -11.92
N GLY A 77 -1.13 15.00 -13.03
CA GLY A 77 -0.39 14.88 -14.29
C GLY A 77 0.62 13.73 -14.30
N GLU A 78 0.48 12.76 -13.39
CA GLU A 78 1.37 11.60 -13.31
C GLU A 78 0.95 10.55 -14.35
N THR A 79 1.94 9.85 -14.90
CA THR A 79 1.69 8.75 -15.84
C THR A 79 1.39 7.48 -15.05
N ILE A 80 0.18 6.92 -15.21
CA ILE A 80 -0.21 5.65 -14.59
C ILE A 80 0.13 4.48 -15.53
N GLN A 81 0.71 3.41 -14.98
CA GLN A 81 0.99 2.14 -15.67
C GLN A 81 0.15 0.99 -15.13
#